data_AF-A0A4Z1BXY2-F1
#
_entry.id   AF-A0A4Z1BXY2-F1
#
_cell.length_a   1.000
_cell.length_b   1.000
_cell.length_c   1.000
_cell.angle_alpha   90.00
_cell.angle_beta   90.00
_cell.angle_gamma   90.00
#
_symmetry.space_group_name_H-M   'P 1'
#
loop_
_entity.id
_entity.type
_entity.pdbx_description
1 polymer ?
#
loop_
_entity_poly.entity_id
_entity_poly.type
_entity_poly.pdbx_seq_one_letter_code
_entity_poly.pdbx_strand_id
1 'polypeptide(L)'
;MARDLPGSVVNSMRVLGLIVATAGVITLLIWWMRDEVILGWAEGNPSAQEILAQGGIAQLRESPIVPGFVALAVVAFVGFAVLALVLGSFFVGGHGWTRPVLAATAGVGVLVGVVCLDSHLPVIFVVLSALVILEGLVLSFFLWRRETTDFLRRG
;
A
#
# COMPACT_ATOMS: atom_id res chain seq x y z
N MET A 1 15.83 0.67 29.25
CA MET A 1 17.06 0.78 28.46
C MET A 1 16.66 1.03 27.02
N ALA A 2 16.84 2.25 26.50
CA ALA A 2 16.76 2.46 25.06
C ALA A 2 17.97 1.73 24.46
N ARG A 3 17.75 0.62 23.75
CA ARG A 3 18.81 0.04 22.92
C ARG A 3 19.17 1.10 21.89
N ASP A 4 20.44 1.43 21.74
CA ASP A 4 20.91 2.24 20.62
C ASP A 4 20.58 1.47 19.33
N LEU A 5 19.51 1.88 18.66
CA LEU A 5 19.07 1.26 17.42
C LEU A 5 20.01 1.69 16.28
N PRO A 6 20.44 0.76 15.42
CA PRO A 6 21.22 1.13 14.24
C PRO A 6 20.46 2.13 13.37
N GLY A 7 21.20 3.03 12.70
CA GLY A 7 20.60 4.00 11.79
C GLY A 7 19.76 3.34 10.69
N SER A 8 20.16 2.15 10.21
CA SER A 8 19.38 1.35 9.26
C SER A 8 18.01 0.90 9.80
N VAL A 9 17.91 0.54 11.08
CA VAL A 9 16.66 0.13 11.74
C VAL A 9 15.74 1.33 11.91
N VAL A 10 16.29 2.47 12.37
CA VAL A 10 15.53 3.73 12.49
C VAL A 10 15.01 4.20 11.13
N ASN A 11 15.85 4.14 10.09
CA ASN A 11 15.44 4.51 8.73
C ASN A 11 14.40 3.54 8.16
N SER A 12 14.51 2.23 8.43
CA SER A 12 13.48 1.26 8.05
C SER A 12 12.13 1.60 8.67
N MET A 13 12.10 1.98 9.95
CA MET A 13 10.87 2.40 10.64
C MET A 13 10.29 3.70 10.10
N ARG A 14 11.15 4.67 9.71
CA ARG A 14 10.70 5.90 9.05
C ARG A 14 10.09 5.61 7.69
N VAL A 15 10.71 4.76 6.88
CA VAL A 15 10.18 4.35 5.58
C VAL A 15 8.87 3.57 5.76
N LEU A 16 8.79 2.68 6.74
CA LEU A 16 7.55 1.96 7.04
C LEU A 16 6.42 2.91 7.44
N GLY A 17 6.71 3.92 8.28
CA GLY A 17 5.74 4.97 8.62
C GLY A 17 5.32 5.81 7.40
N LEU A 18 6.25 6.08 6.50
CA LEU A 18 5.98 6.80 5.24
C LEU A 18 5.09 5.96 4.30
N ILE A 19 5.33 4.64 4.17
CA ILE A 19 4.44 3.72 3.42
C ILE A 19 3.02 3.74 4.01
N VAL A 20 2.89 3.70 5.34
CA VAL A 20 1.57 3.79 6.00
C VAL A 20 0.92 5.15 5.71
N ALA A 21 1.66 6.25 5.77
CA ALA A 21 1.12 7.57 5.42
C ALA A 21 0.66 7.63 3.95
N THR A 22 1.47 7.14 3.02
CA THR A 22 1.16 7.09 1.58
C THR A 22 -0.09 6.23 1.33
N ALA A 23 -0.20 5.06 1.96
CA ALA A 23 -1.39 4.22 1.88
C ALA A 23 -2.65 4.95 2.40
N GLY A 24 -2.53 5.70 3.50
CA GLY A 24 -3.63 6.50 4.03
C GLY A 24 -4.07 7.60 3.07
N VAL A 25 -3.13 8.29 2.43
CA VAL A 25 -3.42 9.29 1.38
C VAL A 25 -4.14 8.64 0.20
N ILE A 26 -3.68 7.47 -0.27
CA ILE A 26 -4.35 6.72 -1.33
C ILE A 26 -5.80 6.39 -0.93
N THR A 27 -6.05 5.92 0.29
CA THR A 27 -7.41 5.63 0.78
C THR A 27 -8.29 6.88 0.80
N LEU A 28 -7.76 8.02 1.25
CA LEU A 28 -8.49 9.29 1.23
C LEU A 28 -8.82 9.75 -0.20
N LEU A 29 -7.88 9.57 -1.14
CA LEU A 29 -8.11 9.89 -2.55
C LEU A 29 -9.13 8.94 -3.19
N ILE A 30 -9.14 7.65 -2.84
CA ILE A 30 -10.19 6.71 -3.30
C ILE A 30 -11.57 7.17 -2.81
N TRP A 31 -11.66 7.66 -1.58
CA TRP A 31 -12.91 8.21 -1.06
C TRP A 31 -13.33 9.50 -1.78
N TRP A 32 -12.39 10.42 -2.01
CA TRP A 32 -12.64 11.70 -2.67
C TRP A 32 -12.96 11.56 -4.16
N MET A 33 -12.19 10.73 -4.88
CA MET A 33 -12.25 10.51 -6.33
C MET A 33 -13.00 9.22 -6.68
N ARG A 34 -13.92 8.78 -5.81
CA ARG A 34 -14.61 7.49 -5.95
C ARG A 34 -15.27 7.30 -7.32
N ASP A 35 -15.82 8.37 -7.89
CA ASP A 35 -16.54 8.30 -9.16
C ASP A 35 -15.55 8.08 -10.32
N GLU A 36 -14.38 8.71 -10.28
CA GLU A 36 -13.30 8.48 -11.25
C GLU A 36 -12.72 7.07 -11.15
N VAL A 37 -12.58 6.54 -9.92
CA VAL A 37 -12.14 5.15 -9.70
C VAL A 37 -13.16 4.16 -10.28
N ILE A 38 -14.46 4.41 -10.09
CA ILE A 38 -15.53 3.58 -10.67
C ILE A 38 -15.50 3.65 -12.19
N LEU A 39 -15.30 4.84 -12.77
CA LEU A 39 -15.20 5.03 -14.22
C LEU A 39 -13.99 4.31 -14.81
N GLY A 40 -12.80 4.47 -14.23
CA GLY A 40 -11.59 3.79 -14.68
C GLY A 40 -11.70 2.26 -14.57
N TRP A 41 -12.39 1.75 -13.55
CA TRP A 41 -12.73 0.33 -13.48
C TRP A 41 -13.73 -0.09 -14.57
N ALA A 42 -14.75 0.74 -14.82
CA ALA A 42 -15.78 0.44 -15.81
C ALA A 42 -15.20 0.36 -17.23
N GLU A 43 -14.14 1.11 -17.56
CA GLU A 43 -13.44 1.01 -18.87
C GLU A 43 -12.97 -0.43 -19.18
N GLY A 44 -12.56 -1.17 -18.16
CA GLY A 44 -12.15 -2.57 -18.30
C GLY A 44 -13.30 -3.58 -18.23
N ASN A 45 -14.56 -3.16 -18.04
CA ASN A 45 -15.69 -4.05 -17.79
C ASN A 45 -16.85 -3.80 -18.77
N PRO A 46 -17.07 -4.71 -19.75
CA PRO A 46 -18.11 -4.54 -20.77
C PRO A 46 -19.52 -4.36 -20.20
N SER A 47 -19.88 -5.11 -19.16
CA SER A 47 -21.19 -5.00 -18.51
C SER A 47 -21.37 -3.67 -17.77
N ALA A 48 -20.29 -3.10 -17.24
CA ALA A 48 -20.34 -1.78 -16.61
C ALA A 48 -20.49 -0.66 -17.65
N GLN A 49 -19.84 -0.79 -18.82
CA GLN A 49 -19.99 0.14 -19.94
C GLN A 49 -21.42 0.19 -20.47
N GLU A 50 -22.10 -0.96 -20.58
CA GLU A 50 -23.51 -1.02 -21.00
C GLU A 50 -24.42 -0.25 -20.04
N ILE A 51 -24.24 -0.43 -18.72
CA ILE A 51 -25.01 0.29 -17.70
C ILE A 51 -24.69 1.79 -17.72
N LEU A 52 -23.40 2.14 -17.88
CA LEU A 52 -22.96 3.52 -17.99
C LEU A 52 -23.59 4.23 -19.20
N ALA A 53 -23.70 3.54 -20.34
CA ALA A 53 -24.31 4.07 -21.56
C ALA A 53 -25.84 4.25 -21.44
N GLN A 54 -26.51 3.44 -20.62
CA GLN A 54 -27.97 3.47 -20.47
C GLN A 54 -28.47 4.53 -19.49
N GLY A 55 -27.80 4.69 -18.34
CA GLY A 55 -28.27 5.60 -17.28
C GLY A 55 -27.18 6.39 -16.56
N GLY A 56 -25.97 6.42 -17.12
CA GLY A 56 -24.87 7.23 -16.60
C GLY A 56 -24.31 6.74 -15.26
N ILE A 57 -23.45 7.56 -14.66
CA ILE A 57 -22.67 7.19 -13.48
C ILE A 57 -23.53 6.92 -12.23
N ALA A 58 -24.68 7.58 -12.09
CA ALA A 58 -25.58 7.40 -10.96
C ALA A 58 -26.17 5.99 -10.94
N GLN A 59 -26.63 5.49 -12.09
CA GLN A 59 -27.17 4.14 -12.22
C GLN A 59 -26.08 3.08 -12.08
N LEU A 60 -24.89 3.33 -12.63
CA LEU A 60 -23.75 2.43 -12.45
C LEU A 60 -23.38 2.32 -10.97
N ARG A 61 -23.31 3.44 -10.24
CA ARG A 61 -22.94 3.47 -8.82
C ARG A 61 -23.90 2.67 -7.92
N GLU A 62 -25.18 2.62 -8.26
CA GLU A 62 -26.19 1.85 -7.52
C GLU A 62 -26.25 0.39 -7.96
N SER A 63 -25.54 0.03 -9.03
CA SER A 63 -25.51 -1.33 -9.54
C SER A 63 -24.73 -2.25 -8.62
N PRO A 64 -25.25 -3.46 -8.31
CA PRO A 64 -24.58 -4.42 -7.45
C PRO A 64 -23.28 -4.99 -8.04
N ILE A 65 -23.01 -4.76 -9.33
CA ILE A 65 -21.75 -5.18 -9.95
C ILE A 65 -20.56 -4.30 -9.55
N VAL A 66 -20.80 -3.07 -9.07
CA VAL A 66 -19.73 -2.14 -8.72
C VAL A 66 -19.12 -2.55 -7.38
N PRO A 67 -17.80 -2.79 -7.33
CA PRO A 67 -17.12 -3.10 -6.09
C PRO A 67 -17.23 -1.95 -5.08
N GLY A 68 -17.31 -2.29 -3.79
CA GLY A 68 -17.25 -1.32 -2.70
C GLY A 68 -15.84 -0.76 -2.49
N PHE A 69 -15.30 -0.02 -3.46
CA PHE A 69 -13.90 0.45 -3.50
C PHE A 69 -13.48 1.19 -2.22
N VAL A 70 -14.32 2.10 -1.73
CA VAL A 70 -14.03 2.86 -0.50
C VAL A 70 -13.93 1.94 0.71
N ALA A 71 -14.92 1.07 0.92
CA ALA A 71 -14.91 0.14 2.05
C ALA A 71 -13.71 -0.81 1.98
N LEU A 72 -13.41 -1.34 0.79
CA LEU A 72 -12.29 -2.24 0.55
C LEU A 72 -10.95 -1.53 0.80
N ALA A 73 -10.79 -0.30 0.34
CA ALA A 73 -9.60 0.52 0.57
C ALA A 73 -9.40 0.86 2.06
N VAL A 74 -10.48 1.17 2.79
CA VAL A 74 -10.41 1.46 4.24
C VAL A 74 -10.01 0.22 5.02
N VAL A 75 -10.63 -0.93 4.76
CA VAL A 75 -10.31 -2.19 5.45
C VAL A 75 -8.87 -2.61 5.15
N ALA A 76 -8.46 -2.55 3.89
CA ALA A 76 -7.08 -2.87 3.49
C ALA A 76 -6.07 -1.94 4.16
N PHE A 77 -6.33 -0.63 4.18
CA PHE A 77 -5.44 0.34 4.82
C PHE A 77 -5.33 0.12 6.33
N VAL A 78 -6.44 -0.01 7.04
CA VAL A 78 -6.43 -0.22 8.50
C VAL A 78 -5.73 -1.54 8.82
N GLY A 79 -6.05 -2.61 8.11
CA GLY A 79 -5.39 -3.90 8.26
C GLY A 79 -3.88 -3.81 8.04
N PHE A 80 -3.46 -3.15 6.96
CA PHE A 80 -2.05 -2.92 6.65
C PHE A 80 -1.34 -2.07 7.71
N ALA A 81 -1.95 -0.97 8.15
CA ALA A 81 -1.38 -0.06 9.14
C ALA A 81 -1.16 -0.79 10.48
N VAL A 82 -2.14 -1.56 10.95
CA VAL A 82 -2.02 -2.37 12.16
C VAL A 82 -0.94 -3.43 11.99
N LEU A 83 -0.91 -4.13 10.85
CA LEU A 83 0.12 -5.12 10.56
C LEU A 83 1.53 -4.50 10.56
N ALA A 84 1.70 -3.34 9.93
CA ALA A 84 2.95 -2.59 9.90
C ALA A 84 3.40 -2.18 11.31
N LEU A 85 2.49 -1.72 12.17
CA LEU A 85 2.79 -1.40 13.57
C LEU A 85 3.26 -2.64 14.34
N VAL A 86 2.56 -3.77 14.19
CA VAL A 86 2.91 -5.02 14.87
C VAL A 86 4.28 -5.51 14.40
N LEU A 87 4.50 -5.64 13.09
CA LEU A 87 5.78 -6.08 12.52
C LEU A 87 6.92 -5.12 12.85
N GLY A 88 6.66 -3.81 12.83
CA GLY A 88 7.62 -2.78 13.21
C GLY A 88 8.05 -2.92 14.68
N SER A 89 7.11 -3.20 15.59
CA SER A 89 7.44 -3.42 17.00
C SER A 89 8.31 -4.66 17.22
N PHE A 90 8.03 -5.77 16.54
CA PHE A 90 8.87 -6.97 16.60
C PHE A 90 10.24 -6.76 15.91
N PHE A 91 10.29 -5.98 14.83
CA PHE A 91 11.54 -5.67 14.15
C PHE A 91 12.48 -4.84 15.04
N VAL A 92 11.94 -3.84 15.74
CA VAL A 92 12.68 -3.07 16.77
C VAL A 92 13.08 -3.96 17.95
N GLY A 93 12.30 -5.00 18.26
CA GLY A 93 12.62 -6.02 19.26
C GLY A 93 13.85 -6.87 18.93
N GLY A 94 14.29 -6.90 17.67
CA GLY A 94 15.43 -7.69 17.20
C GLY A 94 15.05 -9.06 16.62
N HIS A 95 13.77 -9.33 16.39
CA HIS A 95 13.33 -10.64 15.93
C HIS A 95 13.67 -10.87 14.46
N GLY A 96 14.65 -11.74 14.18
CA GLY A 96 15.15 -12.00 12.82
C GLY A 96 14.10 -12.44 11.79
N TRP A 97 13.03 -13.14 12.21
CA TRP A 97 11.94 -13.59 11.33
C TRP A 97 11.10 -12.44 10.76
N THR A 98 11.12 -11.26 11.39
CA THR A 98 10.34 -10.10 10.93
C THR A 98 10.86 -9.52 9.63
N ARG A 99 12.16 -9.68 9.36
CA ARG A 99 12.81 -9.18 8.14
C ARG A 99 12.20 -9.76 6.87
N PRO A 100 12.15 -11.10 6.66
CA PRO A 100 11.53 -11.66 5.46
C PRO A 100 10.03 -11.35 5.37
N VAL A 101 9.32 -11.23 6.51
CA VAL A 101 7.89 -10.86 6.51
C VAL A 101 7.70 -9.41 6.05
N LEU A 102 8.45 -8.45 6.60
CA LEU A 102 8.43 -7.05 6.15
C LEU A 102 8.82 -6.90 4.69
N ALA A 103 9.80 -7.69 4.22
CA ALA A 103 10.20 -7.71 2.83
C ALA A 103 9.10 -8.25 1.92
N ALA A 104 8.43 -9.33 2.32
CA ALA A 104 7.29 -9.87 1.60
C ALA A 104 6.14 -8.86 1.54
N THR A 105 5.84 -8.19 2.66
CA THR A 105 4.84 -7.12 2.73
C THR A 105 5.19 -5.97 1.78
N ALA A 106 6.45 -5.50 1.77
CA ALA A 106 6.92 -4.49 0.84
C ALA A 106 6.82 -4.96 -0.62
N GLY A 107 7.17 -6.21 -0.90
CA GLY A 107 7.05 -6.84 -2.21
C GLY A 107 5.61 -6.89 -2.72
N VAL A 108 4.64 -7.22 -1.86
CA VAL A 108 3.21 -7.15 -2.21
C VAL A 108 2.81 -5.72 -2.56
N GLY A 109 3.26 -4.72 -1.78
CA GLY A 109 3.02 -3.31 -2.09
C GLY A 109 3.57 -2.89 -3.46
N VAL A 110 4.79 -3.34 -3.79
CA VAL A 110 5.40 -3.12 -5.11
C VAL A 110 4.57 -3.76 -6.22
N LEU A 111 4.14 -5.02 -6.06
CA LEU A 111 3.32 -5.72 -7.05
C LEU A 111 1.98 -5.01 -7.28
N VAL A 112 1.31 -4.59 -6.20
CA VAL A 112 0.06 -3.82 -6.28
C VAL A 112 0.32 -2.49 -7.02
N GLY A 113 1.40 -1.79 -6.68
CA GLY A 113 1.81 -0.57 -7.38
C GLY A 113 1.96 -0.79 -8.89
N VAL A 114 2.63 -1.87 -9.30
CA VAL A 114 2.79 -2.22 -10.72
C VAL A 114 1.46 -2.48 -11.40
N VAL A 115 0.54 -3.22 -10.77
CA VAL A 115 -0.80 -3.46 -11.33
C VAL A 115 -1.59 -2.16 -11.48
N CYS A 116 -1.45 -1.23 -10.52
CA CYS A 116 -2.09 0.07 -10.60
C CYS A 116 -1.54 0.96 -11.72
N LEU A 117 -0.27 0.81 -12.13
CA LEU A 117 0.30 1.55 -13.25
C LEU A 117 -0.30 1.12 -14.60
N ASP A 118 -0.73 -0.13 -14.72
CA ASP A 118 -1.37 -0.69 -15.91
C ASP A 118 -2.89 -0.42 -15.95
N SER A 119 -3.45 -0.02 -14.82
CA SER A 119 -4.85 0.37 -14.72
C SER A 119 -4.99 1.81 -15.21
N HIS A 120 -5.93 2.11 -16.11
CA HIS A 120 -6.23 3.45 -16.66
C HIS A 120 -6.77 4.44 -15.59
N LEU A 121 -6.06 4.57 -14.47
CA LEU A 121 -6.41 5.40 -13.34
C LEU A 121 -5.95 6.85 -13.54
N PRO A 122 -6.55 7.82 -12.83
CA PRO A 122 -6.08 9.20 -12.81
C PRO A 122 -4.59 9.29 -12.48
N VAL A 123 -3.88 10.25 -13.11
CA VAL A 123 -2.43 10.43 -13.03
C VAL A 123 -1.91 10.46 -11.58
N ILE A 124 -2.71 10.98 -10.64
CA ILE A 124 -2.33 11.01 -9.22
C ILE A 124 -2.11 9.60 -8.64
N PHE A 125 -2.92 8.62 -9.02
CA PHE A 125 -2.75 7.23 -8.59
C PHE A 125 -1.50 6.61 -9.21
N VAL A 126 -1.19 6.93 -10.47
CA VAL A 126 0.05 6.49 -11.14
C VAL A 126 1.29 7.00 -10.38
N VAL A 127 1.31 8.28 -10.02
CA VAL A 127 2.40 8.89 -9.24
C VAL A 127 2.53 8.22 -7.87
N LEU A 128 1.40 7.98 -7.18
CA LEU A 128 1.40 7.31 -5.88
C LEU A 128 1.83 5.84 -5.98
N SER A 129 1.48 5.14 -7.05
CA SER A 129 1.96 3.78 -7.31
C SER A 129 3.47 3.75 -7.51
N ALA A 130 4.02 4.68 -8.29
CA ALA A 130 5.47 4.81 -8.44
C ALA A 130 6.17 5.12 -7.10
N LEU A 131 5.55 5.96 -6.27
CA LEU A 131 6.04 6.27 -4.93
C LEU A 131 6.05 5.03 -4.03
N VAL A 132 4.96 4.26 -3.97
CA VAL A 132 4.87 3.01 -3.18
C VAL A 132 5.92 1.98 -3.63
N ILE A 133 6.15 1.86 -4.95
CA ILE A 133 7.21 1.00 -5.47
C ILE A 133 8.58 1.44 -4.94
N LEU A 134 8.87 2.74 -5.03
CA LEU A 134 10.13 3.30 -4.54
C LEU A 134 10.31 3.06 -3.04
N GLU A 135 9.29 3.34 -2.24
CA GLU A 135 9.30 3.12 -0.79
C GLU A 135 9.54 1.65 -0.44
N GLY A 136 8.88 0.71 -1.12
CA GLY A 136 9.07 -0.73 -0.93
C GLY A 136 10.48 -1.20 -1.25
N LEU A 137 11.09 -0.68 -2.32
CA LEU A 137 12.48 -0.96 -2.68
C LEU A 137 13.45 -0.37 -1.65
N VAL A 138 13.23 0.87 -1.20
CA VAL A 138 14.05 1.53 -0.19
C VAL A 138 13.96 0.80 1.16
N LEU A 139 12.77 0.37 1.57
CA LEU A 139 12.59 -0.44 2.77
C LEU A 139 13.36 -1.75 2.67
N SER A 140 13.22 -2.46 1.54
CA SER A 140 13.93 -3.70 1.29
C SER A 140 15.45 -3.51 1.31
N PHE A 141 15.96 -2.40 0.78
CA PHE A 141 17.38 -2.06 0.84
C PHE A 141 17.86 -1.88 2.29
N PHE A 142 17.14 -1.14 3.13
CA PHE A 142 17.52 -0.93 4.54
C PHE A 142 17.42 -2.21 5.37
N LEU A 143 16.44 -3.08 5.09
CA LEU A 143 16.30 -4.38 5.74
C LEU A 143 17.50 -5.30 5.47
N TRP A 144 18.14 -5.16 4.30
CA TRP A 144 19.31 -5.96 3.91
C TRP A 144 20.68 -5.34 4.22
N ARG A 145 20.72 -4.15 4.84
CA ARG A 145 21.99 -3.58 5.31
C ARG A 145 22.68 -4.49 6.33
N ARG A 146 24.03 -4.47 6.30
CA ARG A 146 24.88 -5.19 7.27
C ARG A 146 24.54 -4.81 8.71
N GLU A 147 24.35 -3.52 8.98
CA GLU A 147 23.95 -3.00 10.29
C GLU A 147 22.66 -3.66 10.83
N THR A 148 21.64 -3.80 9.98
CA THR A 148 20.38 -4.49 10.33
C THR A 148 20.62 -5.98 10.57
N THR A 149 21.48 -6.60 9.77
CA THR A 149 21.82 -8.02 9.89
C THR A 149 22.55 -8.32 11.20
N ASP A 150 23.49 -7.45 11.59
CA ASP A 150 24.25 -7.58 12.83
C ASP A 150 23.36 -7.35 14.06
N PHE A 151 22.41 -6.42 13.98
CA PHE A 151 21.42 -6.21 15.02
C PHE A 151 20.51 -7.43 15.23
N LEU A 152 19.94 -7.96 14.16
CA LEU A 152 19.05 -9.13 14.21
C LEU A 152 19.75 -10.43 14.61
N ARG A 153 21.09 -10.52 14.48
CA ARG A 153 21.88 -11.67 14.97
C ARG A 153 22.19 -11.60 16.47
N ARG A 154 22.12 -10.41 17.08
CA ARG A 154 22.44 -10.18 18.50
C ARG A 154 21.21 -10.19 19.41
N GLY A 155 20.01 -10.03 18.83
CA GLY A 155 18.72 -10.09 19.54
C GLY A 155 18.18 -11.51 19.58
#